data_AF-A0A2E5UGU1-F1
#
_entry.id   AF-A0A2E5UGU1-F1
#
_cell.length_a   1.000
_cell.length_b   1.000
_cell.length_c   1.000
_cell.angle_alpha   90.00
_cell.angle_beta   90.00
_cell.angle_gamma   90.00
#
_symmetry.space_group_name_H-M   'P 1'
#
loop_
_entity.id
_entity.type
_entity.pdbx_description
1 polymer ?
#
loop_
_entity_poly.entity_id
_entity_poly.type
_entity_poly.pdbx_seq_one_letter_code
_entity_poly.pdbx_strand_id
1 'polypeptide(L)'
;MKKHIIFLSLMTLFVLACTTIASAYPKATDHAKRWQFDFDPGDLAFYRDEDSGDGFWVMRYEVTNNTGNDRQWTPNMELVTDKGEIIVDGKDVPRDVQLRLLDVYGDELLKSQSNATGKFLQGKENAIRGLVIWRAGDERAKEIQVFVAGVSGDTADVVHPITGEKHKLHRVIQLSWKVDGPLDDLQLVPLPTRPVSGGTSTRRLTTDDRDAINGDEVVQKWIFR
;
A
#
# COMPACT_ATOMS: atom_id res chain seq x y z
N MET A 1 -51.80 27.58 48.74
CA MET A 1 -51.35 28.66 47.83
C MET A 1 -50.12 28.13 47.07
N LYS A 2 -50.12 27.28 46.03
CA LYS A 2 -50.97 26.93 44.88
C LYS A 2 -51.32 28.11 43.98
N LYS A 3 -50.77 28.04 42.75
CA LYS A 3 -50.91 28.91 41.57
C LYS A 3 -49.90 30.08 41.53
N HIS A 4 -48.73 29.84 40.94
CA HIS A 4 -47.91 30.82 40.15
C HIS A 4 -46.56 30.23 39.68
N ILE A 5 -46.16 29.02 40.09
CA ILE A 5 -44.92 28.35 39.62
C ILE A 5 -45.21 27.36 38.47
N ILE A 6 -46.18 27.67 37.60
CA ILE A 6 -46.54 26.80 36.47
C ILE A 6 -46.86 27.69 35.27
N PHE A 7 -45.90 28.49 34.81
CA PHE A 7 -46.04 29.16 33.50
C PHE A 7 -44.73 29.60 32.84
N LEU A 8 -43.59 29.00 33.22
CA LEU A 8 -42.34 29.21 32.50
C LEU A 8 -41.50 27.92 32.43
N SER A 9 -42.18 26.79 32.22
CA SER A 9 -41.56 25.47 31.97
C SER A 9 -42.07 24.86 30.66
N LEU A 10 -42.52 25.73 29.74
CA LEU A 10 -43.04 25.34 28.43
C LEU A 10 -42.24 26.07 27.34
N MET A 11 -40.92 25.89 27.37
CA MET A 11 -40.07 26.15 26.20
C MET A 11 -39.42 24.84 25.78
N THR A 12 -40.29 23.86 25.55
CA THR A 12 -40.01 22.70 24.71
C THR A 12 -39.89 23.22 23.29
N LEU A 13 -38.68 23.50 22.80
CA LEU A 13 -38.44 23.65 21.37
C LEU A 13 -37.18 22.91 20.97
N PHE A 14 -37.41 21.65 20.60
CA PHE A 14 -36.70 20.90 19.57
C PHE A 14 -35.17 20.88 19.71
N VAL A 15 -34.70 19.97 20.56
CA VAL A 15 -33.37 19.37 20.42
C VAL A 15 -33.33 18.69 19.06
N LEU A 16 -32.90 19.42 18.02
CA LEU A 16 -32.45 18.82 16.78
C LEU A 16 -31.10 18.16 17.11
N ALA A 17 -31.16 16.96 17.68
CA ALA A 17 -30.03 16.06 17.73
C ALA A 17 -29.72 15.68 16.28
N CYS A 18 -28.97 16.55 15.60
CA CYS A 18 -28.26 16.21 14.39
C CYS A 18 -27.24 15.16 14.81
N THR A 19 -27.69 13.92 14.92
CA THR A 19 -26.83 12.76 14.99
C THR A 19 -26.20 12.70 13.62
N THR A 20 -25.07 13.39 13.47
CA THR A 20 -24.13 13.07 12.41
C THR A 20 -23.78 11.61 12.65
N ILE A 21 -24.40 10.73 11.87
CA ILE A 21 -23.90 9.37 11.70
C ILE A 21 -22.56 9.60 11.01
N ALA A 22 -21.51 9.81 11.82
CA ALA A 22 -20.15 9.72 11.36
C ALA A 22 -20.02 8.26 10.91
N SER A 23 -20.24 8.03 9.61
CA SER A 23 -19.93 6.78 8.96
C SER A 23 -18.43 6.60 9.15
N ALA A 24 -18.05 5.87 10.19
CA ALA A 24 -16.66 5.60 10.50
C ALA A 24 -16.03 4.96 9.26
N TYR A 25 -15.02 5.62 8.71
CA TYR A 25 -14.33 5.12 7.52
C TYR A 25 -13.77 3.73 7.83
N PRO A 26 -13.90 2.74 6.93
CA PRO A 26 -13.46 1.38 7.20
C PRO A 26 -11.97 1.37 7.51
N LYS A 27 -11.63 0.83 8.67
CA LYS A 27 -10.25 0.68 9.11
C LYS A 27 -9.78 -0.74 8.83
N ALA A 28 -8.69 -0.87 8.09
CA ALA A 28 -8.06 -2.17 7.86
C ALA A 28 -7.36 -2.67 9.14
N THR A 29 -7.48 -3.97 9.38
CA THR A 29 -6.77 -4.71 10.42
C THR A 29 -5.49 -5.32 9.83
N ASP A 30 -4.61 -5.83 10.69
CA ASP A 30 -3.41 -6.59 10.28
C ASP A 30 -3.73 -7.95 9.66
N HIS A 31 -4.80 -8.58 10.09
CA HIS A 31 -5.25 -9.88 9.58
C HIS A 31 -6.42 -9.72 8.63
N ALA A 32 -6.48 -10.57 7.59
CA ALA A 32 -7.64 -10.69 6.70
C ALA A 32 -8.84 -11.36 7.35
N LYS A 33 -10.03 -10.88 6.98
CA LYS A 33 -11.30 -11.59 7.25
C LYS A 33 -11.55 -12.68 6.20
N ARG A 34 -11.07 -12.47 4.98
CA ARG A 34 -11.13 -13.43 3.87
C ARG A 34 -9.76 -14.09 3.70
N TRP A 35 -9.15 -13.96 2.53
CA TRP A 35 -7.84 -14.50 2.23
C TRP A 35 -6.83 -13.37 2.12
N GLN A 36 -5.56 -13.65 2.43
CA GLN A 36 -4.42 -12.78 2.12
C GLN A 36 -3.25 -13.62 1.64
N PHE A 37 -2.46 -13.07 0.73
CA PHE A 37 -1.14 -13.61 0.42
C PHE A 37 -0.11 -13.07 1.40
N ASP A 38 0.95 -13.84 1.61
CA ASP A 38 2.15 -13.31 2.24
C ASP A 38 2.94 -12.56 1.17
N PHE A 39 3.11 -11.26 1.38
CA PHE A 39 3.79 -10.36 0.45
C PHE A 39 5.02 -9.80 1.14
N ASP A 40 6.17 -10.05 0.55
CA ASP A 40 7.48 -9.61 1.03
C ASP A 40 8.05 -8.56 0.05
N PRO A 41 7.97 -7.26 0.40
CA PRO A 41 8.58 -6.22 -0.42
C PRO A 41 10.10 -6.25 -0.27
N GLY A 42 10.80 -6.35 -1.39
CA GLY A 42 12.22 -6.01 -1.42
C GLY A 42 12.43 -4.50 -1.44
N ASP A 43 13.69 -4.11 -1.57
CA ASP A 43 14.07 -2.71 -1.61
C ASP A 43 13.53 -2.02 -2.87
N LEU A 44 13.02 -0.80 -2.68
CA LEU A 44 12.84 0.14 -3.77
C LEU A 44 14.23 0.58 -4.24
N ALA A 45 14.40 0.95 -5.49
CA ALA A 45 15.63 1.49 -6.02
C ALA A 45 15.31 2.49 -7.13
N PHE A 46 16.24 3.40 -7.39
CA PHE A 46 16.18 4.26 -8.57
C PHE A 46 17.22 3.80 -9.58
N TYR A 47 16.78 3.70 -10.83
CA TYR A 47 17.60 3.32 -11.96
C TYR A 47 17.54 4.44 -13.00
N ARG A 48 18.71 4.90 -13.47
CA ARG A 48 18.80 5.82 -14.59
C ARG A 48 19.26 5.05 -15.82
N ASP A 49 18.48 5.13 -16.87
CA ASP A 49 18.81 4.51 -18.15
C ASP A 49 19.91 5.33 -18.84
N GLU A 50 21.03 4.70 -19.17
CA GLU A 50 22.18 5.39 -19.77
C GLU A 50 21.91 5.84 -21.22
N ASP A 51 21.05 5.12 -21.94
CA ASP A 51 20.74 5.39 -23.35
C ASP A 51 19.82 6.61 -23.50
N SER A 52 18.74 6.68 -22.70
CA SER A 52 17.73 7.73 -22.76
C SER A 52 17.90 8.85 -21.73
N GLY A 53 18.61 8.59 -20.62
CA GLY A 53 18.68 9.46 -19.45
C GLY A 53 17.43 9.41 -18.56
N ASP A 54 16.40 8.66 -18.94
CA ASP A 54 15.15 8.55 -18.19
C ASP A 54 15.37 7.83 -16.85
N GLY A 55 14.67 8.30 -15.82
CA GLY A 55 14.66 7.70 -14.49
C GLY A 55 13.55 6.67 -14.31
N PHE A 56 13.81 5.64 -13.51
CA PHE A 56 12.87 4.57 -13.20
C PHE A 56 12.96 4.17 -11.72
N TRP A 57 11.81 4.03 -11.07
CA TRP A 57 11.71 3.35 -9.79
C TRP A 57 11.55 1.86 -10.02
N VAL A 58 12.28 1.05 -9.28
CA VAL A 58 12.33 -0.40 -9.45
C VAL A 58 12.21 -1.06 -8.08
N MET A 59 11.37 -2.08 -7.95
CA MET A 59 11.25 -2.86 -6.72
C MET A 59 11.12 -4.35 -7.05
N ARG A 60 11.84 -5.18 -6.31
CA ARG A 60 11.62 -6.64 -6.31
C ARG A 60 10.64 -7.00 -5.20
N TYR A 61 9.88 -8.06 -5.39
CA TYR A 61 9.03 -8.58 -4.32
C TYR A 61 8.89 -10.09 -4.47
N GLU A 62 8.58 -10.75 -3.36
CA GLU A 62 8.12 -12.13 -3.34
C GLU A 62 6.70 -12.19 -2.80
N VAL A 63 5.85 -12.98 -3.45
CA VAL A 63 4.51 -13.26 -2.95
C VAL A 63 4.31 -14.76 -2.83
N THR A 64 3.71 -15.20 -1.73
CA THR A 64 3.43 -16.61 -1.42
C THR A 64 1.95 -16.82 -1.13
N ASN A 65 1.35 -17.86 -1.73
CA ASN A 65 -0.02 -18.25 -1.45
C ASN A 65 -0.08 -19.31 -0.35
N ASN A 66 -0.32 -18.85 0.87
CA ASN A 66 -0.59 -19.69 2.03
C ASN A 66 -2.09 -19.72 2.41
N THR A 67 -3.00 -19.44 1.46
CA THR A 67 -4.44 -19.30 1.74
C THR A 67 -5.19 -20.64 1.86
N GLY A 68 -4.49 -21.77 1.72
CA GLY A 68 -5.09 -23.11 1.71
C GLY A 68 -5.91 -23.44 0.45
N ASN A 69 -5.93 -22.56 -0.55
CA ASN A 69 -6.58 -22.79 -1.85
C ASN A 69 -5.80 -22.13 -2.99
N ASP A 70 -5.87 -22.68 -4.19
CA ASP A 70 -5.40 -22.00 -5.41
C ASP A 70 -6.22 -20.72 -5.62
N ARG A 71 -5.58 -19.65 -6.10
CA ARG A 71 -6.22 -18.35 -6.31
C ARG A 71 -5.87 -17.78 -7.68
N GLN A 72 -6.73 -16.92 -8.21
CA GLN A 72 -6.32 -16.04 -9.30
C GLN A 72 -5.63 -14.82 -8.69
N TRP A 73 -4.45 -14.49 -9.17
CA TRP A 73 -3.71 -13.30 -8.74
C TRP A 73 -3.45 -12.39 -9.94
N THR A 74 -3.82 -11.13 -9.78
CA THR A 74 -3.64 -10.07 -10.76
C THR A 74 -3.30 -8.82 -9.96
N PRO A 75 -2.01 -8.57 -9.69
CA PRO A 75 -1.59 -7.40 -8.94
C PRO A 75 -1.79 -6.12 -9.77
N ASN A 76 -1.98 -5.02 -9.05
CA ASN A 76 -1.81 -3.66 -9.58
C ASN A 76 -1.02 -2.90 -8.51
N MET A 77 0.07 -2.25 -8.91
CA MET A 77 0.93 -1.52 -8.00
C MET A 77 1.07 -0.06 -8.44
N GLU A 78 0.60 0.85 -7.61
CA GLU A 78 0.63 2.27 -7.92
C GLU A 78 1.65 2.98 -7.02
N LEU A 79 2.54 3.74 -7.65
CA LEU A 79 3.50 4.61 -6.97
C LEU A 79 2.91 6.02 -6.87
N VAL A 80 2.93 6.59 -5.67
CA VAL A 80 2.45 7.94 -5.39
C VAL A 80 3.57 8.76 -4.79
N THR A 81 3.78 9.97 -5.32
CA THR A 81 4.81 10.90 -4.83
C THR A 81 4.21 12.03 -4.00
N ASP A 82 5.04 12.69 -3.18
CA ASP A 82 4.67 13.95 -2.49
C ASP A 82 4.36 15.12 -3.44
N LYS A 83 4.62 14.96 -4.74
CA LYS A 83 4.25 15.92 -5.80
C LYS A 83 2.84 15.71 -6.34
N GLY A 84 2.12 14.69 -5.83
CA GLY A 84 0.73 14.39 -6.21
C GLY A 84 0.62 13.57 -7.49
N GLU A 85 1.71 12.95 -7.94
CA GLU A 85 1.71 12.08 -9.11
C GLU A 85 1.26 10.67 -8.70
N ILE A 86 0.44 10.04 -9.53
CA ILE A 86 0.07 8.63 -9.40
C ILE A 86 0.58 7.92 -10.66
N ILE A 87 1.55 7.04 -10.47
CA ILE A 87 2.25 6.34 -11.54
C ILE A 87 1.87 4.86 -11.45
N VAL A 88 1.21 4.36 -12.49
CA VAL A 88 0.80 2.95 -12.58
C VAL A 88 1.99 2.11 -13.01
N ASP A 89 2.13 0.91 -12.45
CA ASP A 89 3.23 0.02 -12.78
C ASP A 89 3.29 -0.35 -14.27
N GLY A 90 4.50 -0.38 -14.82
CA GLY A 90 4.76 -0.73 -16.22
C GLY A 90 4.30 0.32 -17.25
N LYS A 91 3.55 1.33 -16.83
CA LYS A 91 3.09 2.41 -17.72
C LYS A 91 4.28 3.22 -18.21
N ASP A 92 4.35 3.43 -19.52
CA ASP A 92 5.40 4.18 -20.20
C ASP A 92 6.83 3.65 -19.94
N VAL A 93 6.96 2.39 -19.53
CA VAL A 93 8.25 1.70 -19.36
C VAL A 93 8.64 1.00 -20.66
N PRO A 94 9.76 1.40 -21.29
CA PRO A 94 10.25 0.72 -22.49
C PRO A 94 10.60 -0.75 -22.24
N ARG A 95 10.33 -1.61 -23.23
CA ARG A 95 10.58 -3.06 -23.11
C ARG A 95 12.06 -3.38 -22.95
N ASP A 96 12.93 -2.64 -23.62
CA ASP A 96 14.39 -2.79 -23.52
C ASP A 96 14.88 -2.47 -22.10
N VAL A 97 14.36 -1.40 -21.47
CA VAL A 97 14.65 -1.09 -20.05
C VAL A 97 14.24 -2.25 -19.14
N GLN A 98 13.05 -2.81 -19.34
CA GLN A 98 12.59 -3.96 -18.56
C GLN A 98 13.50 -5.18 -18.74
N LEU A 99 13.91 -5.50 -19.97
CA LEU A 99 14.79 -6.64 -20.24
C LEU A 99 16.19 -6.41 -19.67
N ARG A 100 16.75 -5.21 -19.79
CA ARG A 100 18.03 -4.83 -19.18
C ARG A 100 17.99 -4.99 -17.66
N LEU A 101 16.94 -4.50 -16.99
CA LEU A 101 16.81 -4.63 -15.54
C LEU A 101 16.70 -6.10 -15.09
N LEU A 102 15.94 -6.93 -15.81
CA LEU A 102 15.87 -8.37 -15.53
C LEU A 102 17.24 -9.04 -15.67
N ASP A 103 18.00 -8.69 -16.71
CA ASP A 103 19.37 -9.19 -16.95
C ASP A 103 20.34 -8.75 -15.85
N VAL A 104 20.29 -7.47 -15.43
CA VAL A 104 21.10 -6.92 -14.33
C VAL A 104 20.87 -7.67 -13.02
N TYR A 105 19.63 -8.07 -12.73
CA TYR A 105 19.34 -8.85 -11.53
C TYR A 105 19.75 -10.32 -11.64
N GLY A 106 19.85 -10.87 -12.86
CA GLY A 106 20.38 -12.22 -13.13
C GLY A 106 19.60 -13.37 -12.47
N ASP A 107 18.41 -13.13 -11.93
CA ASP A 107 17.55 -14.16 -11.32
C ASP A 107 16.58 -14.70 -12.37
N GLU A 108 16.82 -15.94 -12.82
CA GLU A 108 15.98 -16.62 -13.81
C GLU A 108 14.52 -16.83 -13.34
N LEU A 109 14.28 -16.79 -12.03
CA LEU A 109 12.95 -16.93 -11.45
C LEU A 109 12.22 -15.59 -11.30
N LEU A 110 12.92 -14.47 -11.51
CA LEU A 110 12.34 -13.14 -11.42
C LEU A 110 11.47 -12.86 -12.65
N LYS A 111 10.19 -12.63 -12.41
CA LYS A 111 9.20 -12.41 -13.47
C LYS A 111 8.96 -10.92 -13.68
N SER A 112 8.72 -10.54 -14.93
CA SER A 112 8.07 -9.27 -15.24
C SER A 112 6.65 -9.23 -14.68
N GLN A 113 6.11 -8.02 -14.49
CA GLN A 113 4.72 -7.79 -14.04
C GLN A 113 3.69 -8.64 -14.81
N SER A 114 3.78 -8.66 -16.14
CA SER A 114 2.85 -9.40 -17.01
C SER A 114 2.92 -10.92 -16.80
N ASN A 115 4.11 -11.45 -16.50
CA ASN A 115 4.34 -12.87 -16.24
C ASN A 115 4.05 -13.26 -14.78
N ALA A 116 3.94 -12.28 -13.89
CA ALA A 116 3.55 -12.42 -12.49
C ALA A 116 2.01 -12.36 -12.30
N THR A 117 1.22 -12.73 -13.30
CA THR A 117 -0.25 -12.75 -13.22
C THR A 117 -0.78 -14.12 -13.62
N GLY A 118 -1.86 -14.58 -12.99
CA GLY A 118 -2.53 -15.81 -13.38
C GLY A 118 -3.01 -16.67 -12.21
N LYS A 119 -3.16 -17.97 -12.48
CA LYS A 119 -3.45 -18.95 -11.44
C LYS A 119 -2.22 -19.09 -10.52
N PHE A 120 -2.42 -18.83 -9.24
CA PHE A 120 -1.42 -18.84 -8.21
C PHE A 120 -1.63 -20.05 -7.28
N LEU A 121 -0.77 -21.04 -7.45
CA LEU A 121 -0.78 -22.29 -6.67
C LEU A 121 -0.33 -22.03 -5.23
N GLN A 122 -0.74 -22.92 -4.34
CA GLN A 122 -0.39 -22.84 -2.92
C GLN A 122 1.06 -23.26 -2.65
N GLY A 123 1.60 -22.83 -1.52
CA GLY A 123 2.90 -23.29 -1.02
C GLY A 123 4.06 -22.37 -1.40
N LYS A 124 5.13 -22.46 -0.60
CA LYS A 124 6.32 -21.59 -0.74
C LYS A 124 7.10 -21.91 -2.01
N GLU A 125 7.09 -23.17 -2.45
CA GLU A 125 7.70 -23.63 -3.69
C GLU A 125 7.07 -23.01 -4.95
N ASN A 126 5.84 -22.51 -4.82
CA ASN A 126 5.12 -21.83 -5.89
C ASN A 126 5.18 -20.30 -5.77
N ALA A 127 5.97 -19.76 -4.83
CA ALA A 127 6.12 -18.32 -4.63
C ALA A 127 6.51 -17.62 -5.94
N ILE A 128 5.94 -16.44 -6.16
CA ILE A 128 6.25 -15.63 -7.33
C ILE A 128 7.20 -14.52 -6.91
N ARG A 129 8.36 -14.48 -7.55
CA ARG A 129 9.26 -13.35 -7.51
C ARG A 129 8.97 -12.43 -8.67
N GLY A 130 8.66 -11.18 -8.37
CA GLY A 130 8.30 -10.19 -9.37
C GLY A 130 9.23 -8.99 -9.35
N LEU A 131 9.45 -8.44 -10.53
CA LEU A 131 10.05 -7.13 -10.73
C LEU A 131 8.95 -6.15 -11.13
N VAL A 132 8.79 -5.07 -10.37
CA VAL A 132 7.89 -3.96 -10.69
C VAL A 132 8.71 -2.70 -10.99
N ILE A 133 8.34 -2.00 -12.05
CA ILE A 133 9.03 -0.82 -12.57
C ILE A 133 8.00 0.29 -12.80
N TRP A 134 8.36 1.51 -12.44
CA TRP A 134 7.63 2.74 -12.74
C TRP A 134 8.58 3.72 -13.40
N ARG A 135 8.16 4.36 -14.50
CA ARG A 135 8.90 5.52 -15.03
C ARG A 135 8.80 6.67 -14.03
N ALA A 136 9.92 7.30 -13.70
CA ALA A 136 9.96 8.39 -12.75
C ALA A 136 9.22 9.63 -13.31
N GLY A 137 8.44 10.28 -12.45
CA GLY A 137 7.84 11.59 -12.69
C GLY A 137 8.78 12.70 -12.24
N ASP A 138 8.34 13.54 -11.30
CA ASP A 138 9.20 14.54 -10.69
C ASP A 138 10.24 13.89 -9.76
N GLU A 139 11.47 13.85 -10.25
CA GLU A 139 12.66 13.33 -9.56
C GLU A 139 13.03 14.08 -8.26
N ARG A 140 12.36 15.19 -7.93
CA ARG A 140 12.52 15.91 -6.65
C ARG A 140 11.53 15.44 -5.58
N ALA A 141 10.90 14.29 -5.80
CA ALA A 141 10.04 13.67 -4.81
C ALA A 141 10.82 13.36 -3.53
N LYS A 142 10.25 13.69 -2.36
CA LYS A 142 10.88 13.45 -1.05
C LYS A 142 10.22 12.32 -0.27
N GLU A 143 9.04 11.92 -0.70
CA GLU A 143 8.29 10.82 -0.12
C GLU A 143 7.66 10.03 -1.27
N ILE A 144 7.76 8.71 -1.15
CA ILE A 144 7.19 7.77 -2.11
C ILE A 144 6.35 6.78 -1.34
N GLN A 145 5.16 6.50 -1.88
CA GLN A 145 4.26 5.48 -1.36
C GLN A 145 3.93 4.51 -2.49
N VAL A 146 3.98 3.21 -2.21
CA VAL A 146 3.53 2.18 -3.16
C VAL A 146 2.30 1.49 -2.59
N PHE A 147 1.23 1.46 -3.37
CA PHE A 147 0.00 0.76 -3.05
C PHE A 147 -0.07 -0.55 -3.83
N VAL A 148 -0.06 -1.67 -3.12
CA VAL A 148 -0.10 -3.02 -3.71
C VAL A 148 -1.50 -3.60 -3.55
N ALA A 149 -2.21 -3.72 -4.67
CA ALA A 149 -3.52 -4.36 -4.74
C ALA A 149 -3.41 -5.85 -5.12
N GLY A 150 -4.50 -6.60 -4.91
CA GLY A 150 -4.58 -8.02 -5.26
C GLY A 150 -3.95 -8.99 -4.24
N VAL A 151 -3.43 -8.48 -3.11
CA VAL A 151 -2.82 -9.25 -2.02
C VAL A 151 -3.80 -9.69 -0.94
N SER A 152 -5.03 -9.16 -0.94
CA SER A 152 -6.09 -9.52 -0.01
C SER A 152 -7.45 -9.59 -0.70
N GLY A 153 -8.31 -10.49 -0.23
CA GLY A 153 -9.70 -10.60 -0.66
C GLY A 153 -10.65 -9.68 0.10
N ASP A 154 -10.19 -8.98 1.13
CA ASP A 154 -11.03 -8.11 1.94
C ASP A 154 -11.52 -6.89 1.15
N THR A 155 -12.80 -6.58 1.32
CA THR A 155 -13.44 -5.40 0.75
C THR A 155 -14.28 -4.69 1.79
N ALA A 156 -14.45 -3.38 1.66
CA ALA A 156 -15.35 -2.58 2.48
C ALA A 156 -16.24 -1.74 1.57
N ASP A 157 -17.53 -1.66 1.89
CA ASP A 157 -18.46 -0.78 1.19
C ASP A 157 -18.54 0.56 1.92
N VAL A 158 -18.36 1.65 1.19
CA VAL A 158 -18.41 3.03 1.70
C VAL A 158 -19.46 3.80 0.93
N VAL A 159 -20.27 4.58 1.65
CA VAL A 159 -21.21 5.51 1.04
C VAL A 159 -20.54 6.87 0.98
N HIS A 160 -20.43 7.44 -0.22
CA HIS A 160 -19.89 8.78 -0.41
C HIS A 160 -20.79 9.79 0.33
N PRO A 161 -20.26 10.61 1.25
CA PRO A 161 -21.09 11.42 2.14
C PRO A 161 -21.88 12.52 1.43
N ILE A 162 -21.38 12.99 0.28
CA ILE A 162 -22.02 14.04 -0.53
C ILE A 162 -22.98 13.46 -1.58
N THR A 163 -22.51 12.54 -2.44
CA THR A 163 -23.31 11.99 -3.54
C THR A 163 -24.27 10.87 -3.11
N GLY A 164 -24.02 10.23 -1.95
CA GLY A 164 -24.77 9.04 -1.53
C GLY A 164 -24.43 7.77 -2.32
N GLU A 165 -23.46 7.84 -3.23
CA GLU A 165 -23.03 6.70 -4.05
C GLU A 165 -22.29 5.66 -3.22
N LYS A 166 -22.51 4.39 -3.55
CA LYS A 166 -21.82 3.27 -2.90
C LYS A 166 -20.54 2.96 -3.67
N HIS A 167 -19.40 3.06 -3.00
CA HIS A 167 -18.11 2.62 -3.51
C HIS A 167 -17.67 1.37 -2.76
N LYS A 168 -17.04 0.46 -3.49
CA LYS A 168 -16.39 -0.72 -2.91
C LYS A 168 -14.89 -0.45 -2.88
N LEU A 169 -14.33 -0.44 -1.67
CA LEU A 169 -12.90 -0.33 -1.43
C LEU A 169 -12.30 -1.72 -1.28
N HIS A 170 -11.09 -1.89 -1.79
CA HIS A 170 -10.30 -3.09 -1.68
C HIS A 170 -9.23 -2.91 -0.62
N ARG A 171 -8.92 -3.96 0.12
CA ARG A 171 -7.82 -3.91 1.08
C ARG A 171 -6.49 -4.06 0.36
N VAL A 172 -5.62 -3.06 0.50
CA VAL A 172 -4.31 -2.99 -0.16
C VAL A 172 -3.20 -2.82 0.88
N ILE A 173 -1.98 -3.18 0.49
CA ILE A 173 -0.78 -2.83 1.25
C ILE A 173 -0.33 -1.43 0.81
N GLN A 174 0.01 -0.58 1.76
CA GLN A 174 0.73 0.65 1.55
C GLN A 174 2.15 0.47 2.08
N LEU A 175 3.13 0.76 1.24
CA LEU A 175 4.55 0.85 1.56
C LEU A 175 4.95 2.33 1.48
N SER A 176 5.84 2.79 2.34
CA SER A 176 6.19 4.21 2.40
C SER A 176 7.67 4.43 2.72
N TRP A 177 8.32 5.27 1.92
CA TRP A 177 9.73 5.63 2.01
C TRP A 177 9.92 7.14 2.00
N LYS A 178 10.98 7.60 2.66
CA LYS A 178 11.56 8.91 2.42
C LYS A 178 12.67 8.79 1.39
N VAL A 179 12.74 9.77 0.51
CA VAL A 179 13.84 9.94 -0.43
C VAL A 179 14.77 10.99 0.16
N ASP A 180 15.86 10.53 0.75
CA ASP A 180 16.92 11.37 1.29
C ASP A 180 18.18 11.20 0.42
N GLY A 181 18.88 12.31 0.13
CA GLY A 181 20.05 12.33 -0.75
C GLY A 181 19.73 12.54 -2.24
N PRO A 182 20.77 12.70 -3.09
CA PRO A 182 20.61 12.74 -4.54
C PRO A 182 20.27 11.34 -5.08
N LEU A 183 19.46 11.26 -6.15
CA LEU A 183 19.00 9.99 -6.72
C LEU A 183 20.12 9.07 -7.21
N ASP A 184 21.29 9.65 -7.53
CA ASP A 184 22.46 8.93 -8.00
C ASP A 184 23.27 8.28 -6.86
N ASP A 185 22.92 8.55 -5.59
CA ASP A 185 23.52 7.97 -4.37
C ASP A 185 22.42 7.71 -3.32
N LEU A 186 21.37 6.98 -3.75
CA LEU A 186 20.15 6.80 -3.00
C LEU A 186 20.38 5.91 -1.77
N GLN A 187 20.38 6.52 -0.59
CA GLN A 187 20.26 5.81 0.69
C GLN A 187 18.79 5.85 1.11
N LEU A 188 18.12 4.70 1.06
CA LEU A 188 16.70 4.59 1.37
C LEU A 188 16.48 4.46 2.87
N VAL A 189 16.43 5.60 3.56
CA VAL A 189 16.16 5.63 5.00
C VAL A 189 14.65 5.44 5.27
N PRO A 190 14.25 4.50 6.13
CA PRO A 190 12.85 4.31 6.49
C PRO A 190 12.27 5.53 7.22
N LEU A 191 10.98 5.79 7.02
CA LEU A 191 10.27 6.87 7.70
C LEU A 191 10.33 6.69 9.23
N PRO A 192 10.71 7.71 10.03
CA PRO A 192 10.66 7.61 11.48
C PRO A 192 9.21 7.35 11.94
N THR A 193 9.04 6.29 12.73
CA THR A 193 7.75 5.91 13.30
C THR A 193 7.22 7.02 14.19
N ARG A 194 6.12 7.67 13.80
CA ARG A 194 5.39 8.55 14.72
C ARG A 194 4.41 7.67 15.52
N PRO A 195 4.49 7.62 16.86
CA PRO A 195 3.47 6.95 17.65
C PRO A 195 2.14 7.68 17.45
N VAL A 196 1.23 7.09 16.69
CA VAL A 196 -0.15 7.53 16.60
C VAL A 196 -0.97 6.75 17.62
N SER A 197 -1.54 7.46 18.61
CA SER A 197 -2.54 6.85 19.48
C SER A 197 -3.74 6.43 18.61
N GLY A 198 -4.19 5.18 18.77
CA GLY A 198 -5.39 4.71 18.07
C GLY A 198 -5.18 3.84 16.83
N GLY A 199 -4.04 3.15 16.73
CA GLY A 199 -3.91 1.91 15.95
C GLY A 199 -3.51 2.08 14.50
N THR A 200 -2.24 1.83 14.22
CA THR A 200 -1.75 1.31 12.94
C THR A 200 -1.06 0.00 13.30
N SER A 201 -1.50 -1.12 12.73
CA SER A 201 -0.81 -2.39 12.95
C SER A 201 0.37 -2.46 12.01
N THR A 202 1.57 -2.30 12.56
CA THR A 202 2.85 -2.60 11.92
C THR A 202 3.16 -4.06 12.24
N ARG A 203 3.13 -4.95 11.24
CA ARG A 203 3.64 -6.30 11.44
C ARG A 203 5.15 -6.19 11.57
N ARG A 204 5.68 -6.33 12.79
CA ARG A 204 7.09 -6.62 13.02
C ARG A 204 7.31 -8.07 12.61
N LEU A 205 7.97 -8.31 11.49
CA LEU A 205 8.40 -9.65 11.09
C LEU A 205 9.75 -9.94 11.76
N THR A 206 9.77 -10.11 13.08
CA THR A 206 10.86 -10.84 13.74
C THR A 206 10.27 -11.72 14.84
N THR A 207 10.36 -13.03 14.65
CA THR A 207 10.30 -14.02 15.73
C THR A 207 11.62 -14.76 15.69
N ASP A 208 12.71 -14.01 15.89
CA ASP A 208 13.90 -14.56 16.50
C ASP A 208 14.71 -13.41 17.10
N ASP A 209 14.70 -13.36 18.43
CA ASP A 209 15.61 -12.53 19.20
C ASP A 209 17.00 -13.16 19.11
N ARG A 210 17.82 -12.62 18.20
CA ARG A 210 19.30 -12.62 18.13
C ARG A 210 19.72 -12.85 16.68
N ASP A 211 19.87 -11.76 15.93
CA ASP A 211 21.13 -11.44 15.28
C ASP A 211 21.10 -10.04 14.65
N ALA A 212 22.29 -9.55 14.38
CA ALA A 212 22.75 -8.17 14.30
C ALA A 212 22.34 -7.34 13.06
N ILE A 213 22.14 -6.03 13.30
CA ILE A 213 22.67 -4.86 12.56
C ILE A 213 22.23 -4.65 11.08
N ASN A 214 21.29 -3.72 10.84
CA ASN A 214 21.42 -2.48 10.02
C ASN A 214 20.05 -1.78 9.87
N GLY A 215 20.03 -0.45 9.74
CA GLY A 215 18.87 0.41 10.02
C GLY A 215 17.88 0.74 8.89
N ASP A 216 17.27 -0.26 8.23
CA ASP A 216 16.39 -0.07 7.04
C ASP A 216 15.02 -0.81 7.11
N GLU A 217 14.11 -0.49 8.03
CA GLU A 217 12.75 -1.11 8.06
C GLU A 217 11.67 -0.27 7.33
N VAL A 218 11.25 -0.70 6.13
CA VAL A 218 10.12 -0.11 5.37
C VAL A 218 8.81 -0.10 6.18
N VAL A 219 8.08 1.02 6.19
CA VAL A 219 6.78 1.10 6.88
C VAL A 219 5.69 0.46 6.01
N GLN A 220 5.30 -0.77 6.36
CA GLN A 220 4.19 -1.49 5.74
C GLN A 220 2.89 -1.32 6.54
N LYS A 221 1.80 -0.96 5.86
CA LYS A 221 0.47 -0.78 6.46
C LYS A 221 -0.65 -1.34 5.58
N TRP A 222 -1.67 -1.95 6.19
CA TRP A 222 -2.92 -2.29 5.50
C TRP A 222 -3.89 -1.12 5.50
N ILE A 223 -4.52 -0.83 4.36
CA ILE A 223 -5.57 0.18 4.20
C ILE A 223 -6.70 -0.30 3.27
N PHE A 224 -7.83 0.40 3.25
CA PHE A 224 -8.87 0.25 2.22
C PHE A 224 -8.77 1.41 1.22
N ARG A 225 -8.68 1.08 -0.07
CA ARG A 225 -8.60 2.02 -1.19
C ARG A 225 -9.48 1.59 -2.36
#